data_AF-A0A2V5Z1F9-F1
#
_entry.id   AF-A0A2V5Z1F9-F1
#
_cell.length_a   1.000
_cell.length_b   1.000
_cell.length_c   1.000
_cell.angle_alpha   90.00
_cell.angle_beta   90.00
_cell.angle_gamma   90.00
#
_symmetry.space_group_name_H-M   'P 1'
#
loop_
_entity.id
_entity.type
_entity.pdbx_description
1 polymer ?
#
loop_
_entity_poly.entity_id
_entity_poly.type
_entity_poly.pdbx_seq_one_letter_code
_entity_poly.pdbx_strand_id
1 'polypeptide(L)'
;MSRFWLTTFLVSVLGANLVAQSPAPTSAAQTGPKSPAQPTSSPSATPTVEELVDSLGPADLQTLITLLKANFTDPDAITDTELNRATVEGLLVRLPRGITLLAGKESVPVATPGAFYSELIGGRTGYVRLGSFNNANLQALDKALSGFAAKKVNDLILDLRASSATSDLSLAAEFAKRFCPKGKPI
;
A
#
# COMPACT_ATOMS: atom_id res chain seq x y z
N MET A 1 -20.71 26.48 56.76
CA MET A 1 -20.21 27.83 56.39
C MET A 1 -18.83 27.68 55.75
N SER A 2 -18.72 27.69 54.41
CA SER A 2 -17.50 27.96 53.61
C SER A 2 -17.87 27.74 52.13
N ARG A 3 -18.39 28.71 51.37
CA ARG A 3 -17.74 29.82 50.63
C ARG A 3 -16.84 29.41 49.45
N PHE A 4 -17.54 29.23 48.31
CA PHE A 4 -17.21 29.49 46.91
C PHE A 4 -15.84 30.09 46.56
N TRP A 5 -15.15 29.41 45.65
CA TRP A 5 -14.07 29.90 44.80
C TRP A 5 -14.61 30.88 43.74
N LEU A 6 -13.91 32.01 43.53
CA LEU A 6 -14.15 32.93 42.42
C LEU A 6 -12.88 33.02 41.56
N THR A 7 -13.04 32.70 40.30
CA THR A 7 -12.09 32.80 39.19
C THR A 7 -11.82 34.26 38.81
N THR A 8 -10.61 34.56 38.36
CA THR A 8 -10.39 35.71 37.46
C THR A 8 -9.22 35.42 36.52
N PHE A 9 -9.53 35.37 35.23
CA PHE A 9 -8.62 35.28 34.10
C PHE A 9 -8.26 36.71 33.69
N LEU A 10 -6.98 37.02 33.47
CA LEU A 10 -6.56 38.30 32.88
C LEU A 10 -5.44 38.05 31.88
N VAL A 11 -5.82 38.16 30.61
CA VAL A 11 -4.94 38.16 29.44
C VAL A 11 -4.37 39.58 29.30
N SER A 12 -3.07 39.68 29.01
CA SER A 12 -2.47 40.90 28.46
C SER A 12 -1.39 40.52 27.46
N VAL A 13 -1.65 40.86 26.21
CA VAL A 13 -0.67 40.86 25.11
C VAL A 13 -0.14 42.29 25.02
N LEU A 14 1.18 42.47 25.07
CA LEU A 14 1.81 43.73 24.70
C LEU A 14 3.12 43.44 23.96
N GLY A 15 3.13 43.80 22.68
CA GLY A 15 4.29 43.68 21.80
C GLY A 15 5.31 44.79 22.02
N ALA A 16 6.58 44.42 21.90
CA ALA A 16 7.75 45.29 21.86
C ALA A 16 8.87 44.44 21.21
N ASN A 17 9.76 44.87 20.32
CA ASN A 17 10.20 46.18 19.85
C ASN A 17 10.68 46.01 18.40
N LEU A 18 10.37 46.96 17.53
CA LEU A 18 11.20 47.26 16.36
C LEU A 18 12.18 48.39 16.76
N VAL A 19 13.38 48.36 16.18
CA VAL A 19 14.40 49.43 16.04
C VAL A 19 15.73 49.23 16.81
N ALA A 20 16.80 49.50 16.05
CA ALA A 20 18.22 49.75 16.36
C ALA A 20 19.12 48.50 16.39
N GLN A 21 20.20 48.39 15.61
CA GLN A 21 21.26 49.39 15.42
C GLN A 21 21.89 49.41 14.01
N SER A 22 22.31 50.62 13.63
CA SER A 22 23.19 51.10 12.54
C SER A 22 24.67 51.10 13.01
N PRO A 23 25.72 51.52 12.27
CA PRO A 23 26.07 51.43 10.84
C PRO A 23 27.41 50.66 10.61
N ALA A 24 27.70 50.27 9.36
CA ALA A 24 29.03 49.80 8.94
C ALA A 24 29.94 50.97 8.53
N PRO A 25 31.25 50.95 8.82
CA PRO A 25 32.20 51.90 8.25
C PRO A 25 32.59 51.46 6.84
N THR A 26 32.61 52.44 5.93
CA THR A 26 33.14 52.32 4.57
C THR A 26 34.65 52.12 4.61
N SER A 27 35.18 51.16 3.84
CA SER A 27 36.54 51.24 3.31
C SER A 27 36.58 50.73 1.88
N ALA A 28 37.32 51.46 1.05
CA ALA A 28 37.25 51.45 -0.40
C ALA A 28 38.00 50.28 -1.06
N ALA A 29 37.52 49.97 -2.26
CA ALA A 29 38.06 49.16 -3.37
C ALA A 29 39.53 48.70 -3.34
N GLN A 30 39.75 47.43 -3.70
CA GLN A 30 40.80 47.06 -4.66
C GLN A 30 40.57 45.69 -5.35
N THR A 31 40.93 45.71 -6.63
CA THR A 31 40.79 44.74 -7.73
C THR A 31 41.60 43.45 -7.59
N GLY A 32 41.03 42.31 -8.00
CA GLY A 32 41.75 41.04 -8.27
C GLY A 32 40.83 39.92 -8.78
N PRO A 33 41.28 39.03 -9.68
CA PRO A 33 40.43 38.26 -10.58
C PRO A 33 39.77 37.02 -9.95
N LYS A 34 38.62 36.67 -10.54
CA LYS A 34 37.64 35.64 -10.18
C LYS A 34 38.25 34.22 -10.14
N SER A 35 38.33 33.64 -8.93
CA SER A 35 38.52 32.20 -8.73
C SER A 35 37.15 31.48 -8.77
N PRO A 36 37.05 30.23 -9.26
CA PRO A 36 35.76 29.58 -9.52
C PRO A 36 34.93 29.42 -8.25
N ALA A 37 33.65 29.74 -8.36
CA ALA A 37 32.69 29.59 -7.28
C ALA A 37 32.67 28.13 -6.78
N GLN A 38 32.94 27.97 -5.48
CA GLN A 38 32.56 26.80 -4.71
C GLN A 38 31.06 26.51 -4.99
N PRO A 39 30.67 25.26 -5.29
CA PRO A 39 29.27 24.94 -5.49
C PRO A 39 28.51 25.32 -4.22
N THR A 40 27.62 26.29 -4.36
CA THR A 40 26.60 26.62 -3.37
C THR A 40 25.84 25.35 -3.04
N SER A 41 25.87 24.97 -1.75
CA SER A 41 25.07 23.90 -1.19
C SER A 41 23.62 24.01 -1.68
N SER A 42 23.22 23.04 -2.49
CA SER A 42 21.82 22.82 -2.87
C SER A 42 20.98 22.71 -1.59
N PRO A 43 19.76 23.26 -1.51
CA PRO A 43 18.92 23.08 -0.33
C PRO A 43 18.69 21.57 -0.15
N SER A 44 19.15 21.02 0.98
CA SER A 44 18.82 19.65 1.37
C SER A 44 17.32 19.50 1.34
N ALA A 45 16.84 18.48 0.65
CA ALA A 45 15.44 18.07 0.74
C ALA A 45 15.09 17.85 2.21
N THR A 46 13.98 18.41 2.67
CA THR A 46 13.46 18.11 4.01
C THR A 46 13.22 16.61 4.08
N PRO A 47 13.83 15.87 5.03
CA PRO A 47 13.61 14.45 5.13
C PRO A 47 12.13 14.18 5.41
N THR A 48 11.62 13.16 4.74
CA THR A 48 10.25 12.68 4.89
C THR A 48 10.09 12.08 6.29
N VAL A 49 8.88 12.08 6.84
CA VAL A 49 8.62 11.50 8.17
C VAL A 49 9.05 10.03 8.25
N GLU A 50 8.86 9.27 7.16
CA GLU A 50 9.33 7.89 7.04
C GLU A 50 10.86 7.77 7.16
N GLU A 51 11.62 8.65 6.49
CA GLU A 51 13.08 8.66 6.54
C GLU A 51 13.61 9.03 7.93
N LEU A 52 12.93 9.92 8.64
CA LEU A 52 13.25 10.26 10.02
C LEU A 52 12.98 9.08 10.96
N VAL A 53 11.85 8.39 10.81
CA VAL A 53 11.53 7.21 11.62
C VAL A 53 12.49 6.05 11.34
N ASP A 54 12.91 5.88 10.09
CA ASP A 54 13.86 4.83 9.70
C ASP A 54 15.30 5.08 10.17
N SER A 55 15.64 6.33 10.47
CA SER A 55 16.94 6.70 11.04
C SER A 55 17.06 6.43 12.54
N LEU A 56 15.95 6.21 13.25
CA LEU A 56 15.93 6.01 14.70
C LEU A 56 16.29 4.56 15.06
N GLY A 57 17.20 4.40 16.03
CA GLY A 57 17.49 3.10 16.62
C GLY A 57 16.35 2.61 17.53
N PRO A 58 16.36 1.33 17.96
CA PRO A 58 15.29 0.77 18.81
C PRO A 58 15.10 1.52 20.13
N ALA A 59 16.18 2.02 20.74
CA ALA A 59 16.12 2.79 21.97
C ALA A 59 15.49 4.17 21.75
N ASP A 60 15.86 4.86 20.66
CA ASP A 60 15.36 6.18 20.33
C ASP A 60 13.87 6.16 19.96
N LEU A 61 13.43 5.09 19.28
CA LEU A 61 12.00 4.84 19.02
C LEU A 61 11.21 4.70 20.33
N GLN A 62 11.73 3.95 21.29
CA GLN A 62 11.08 3.79 22.58
C GLN A 62 11.02 5.11 23.35
N THR A 63 12.11 5.88 23.34
CA THR A 63 12.14 7.22 23.95
C THR A 63 11.16 8.18 23.28
N LEU A 64 11.06 8.17 21.95
CA LEU A 64 10.10 8.97 21.20
C LEU A 64 8.66 8.62 21.59
N ILE A 65 8.33 7.32 21.71
CA ILE A 65 7.01 6.87 22.17
C ILE A 65 6.72 7.34 23.59
N THR A 66 7.69 7.24 24.51
CA THR A 66 7.53 7.75 25.89
C THR A 66 7.32 9.26 25.91
N LEU A 67 8.05 10.00 25.08
CA LEU A 67 7.94 11.45 24.98
C LEU A 67 6.58 11.84 24.38
N LEU A 68 6.07 11.10 23.40
CA LEU A 68 4.75 11.29 22.82
C LEU A 68 3.66 11.07 23.88
N LYS A 69 3.71 9.97 24.65
CA LYS A 69 2.78 9.71 25.77
C LYS A 69 2.78 10.83 26.82
N ALA A 70 3.93 11.42 27.10
CA ALA A 70 4.07 12.44 28.13
C ALA A 70 3.73 13.87 27.69
N ASN A 71 3.83 14.18 26.39
CA ASN A 71 3.72 15.56 25.87
C ASN A 71 2.58 15.76 24.87
N PHE A 72 1.79 14.73 24.56
CA PHE A 72 0.60 14.90 23.73
C PHE A 72 -0.47 15.72 24.47
N THR A 73 -1.20 16.55 23.73
CA THR A 73 -2.25 17.43 24.28
C THR A 73 -3.34 16.65 25.02
N ASP A 74 -3.53 15.39 24.65
CA ASP A 74 -4.39 14.43 25.33
C ASP A 74 -3.58 13.17 25.72
N PRO A 75 -3.06 13.08 26.96
CA PRO A 75 -2.25 11.95 27.39
C PRO A 75 -3.04 10.63 27.44
N ASP A 76 -4.38 10.69 27.53
CA ASP A 76 -5.26 9.52 27.55
C ASP A 76 -5.55 9.00 26.14
N ALA A 77 -5.20 9.76 25.09
CA ALA A 77 -5.36 9.33 23.70
C ALA A 77 -4.32 8.27 23.28
N ILE A 78 -3.11 8.29 23.87
CA ILE A 78 -2.05 7.31 23.57
C ILE A 78 -2.12 6.16 24.57
N THR A 79 -3.22 5.41 24.52
CA THR A 79 -3.36 4.15 25.24
C THR A 79 -2.50 3.06 24.61
N ASP A 80 -2.19 2.01 25.37
CA ASP A 80 -1.49 0.85 24.82
C ASP A 80 -2.30 0.16 23.70
N THR A 81 -3.63 0.31 23.69
CA THR A 81 -4.49 -0.19 22.59
C THR A 81 -4.27 0.61 21.30
N GLU A 82 -4.25 1.93 21.38
CA GLU A 82 -4.03 2.77 20.20
C GLU A 82 -2.60 2.63 19.66
N LEU A 83 -1.61 2.46 20.53
CA LEU A 83 -0.24 2.15 20.13
C LEU A 83 -0.17 0.82 19.37
N ASN A 84 -0.86 -0.22 19.86
CA ASN A 84 -0.92 -1.51 19.19
C ASN A 84 -1.63 -1.42 17.83
N ARG A 85 -2.72 -0.64 17.73
CA ARG A 85 -3.41 -0.39 16.44
C ARG A 85 -2.52 0.33 15.44
N ALA A 86 -1.89 1.43 15.85
CA ALA A 86 -0.96 2.19 15.02
C ALA A 86 0.23 1.34 14.55
N THR A 87 0.71 0.42 15.40
CA THR A 87 1.77 -0.53 15.03
C THR A 87 1.29 -1.49 13.93
N VAL A 88 0.11 -2.08 14.08
CA VAL A 88 -0.46 -2.99 13.06
C VAL A 88 -0.72 -2.25 11.75
N GLU A 89 -1.29 -1.06 11.79
CA GLU A 89 -1.52 -0.22 10.61
C GLU A 89 -0.21 0.17 9.94
N GLY A 90 0.79 0.59 10.71
CA GLY A 90 2.12 0.89 10.21
C GLY A 90 2.78 -0.32 9.54
N LEU A 91 2.66 -1.51 10.12
CA LEU A 91 3.16 -2.74 9.51
C LEU A 91 2.44 -3.06 8.20
N LEU A 92 1.13 -2.84 8.09
CA LEU A 92 0.36 -3.05 6.85
C LEU A 92 0.79 -2.06 5.75
N VAL A 93 1.04 -0.80 6.10
CA VAL A 93 1.53 0.22 5.15
C VAL A 93 2.95 -0.13 4.67
N ARG A 94 3.83 -0.59 5.58
CA ARG A 94 5.22 -0.92 5.25
C ARG A 94 5.39 -2.28 4.57
N LEU A 95 4.44 -3.22 4.74
CA LEU A 95 4.46 -4.55 4.14
C LEU A 95 3.25 -4.76 3.19
N PRO A 96 3.14 -3.98 2.10
CA PRO A 96 1.96 -3.97 1.25
C PRO A 96 1.77 -5.25 0.42
N ARG A 97 2.81 -6.10 0.34
CA ARG A 97 2.81 -7.33 -0.45
C ARG A 97 2.81 -8.52 0.52
N GLY A 98 1.62 -8.98 0.92
CA GLY A 98 1.47 -10.27 1.62
C GLY A 98 0.63 -10.25 2.89
N ILE A 99 0.23 -9.08 3.38
CA ILE A 99 -0.63 -8.97 4.56
C ILE A 99 -1.86 -8.15 4.18
N THR A 100 -3.04 -8.75 4.31
CA THR A 100 -4.33 -8.08 4.17
C THR A 100 -5.17 -8.46 5.38
N LEU A 101 -5.74 -7.46 6.06
CA LEU A 101 -6.78 -7.72 7.05
C LEU A 101 -8.07 -8.07 6.31
N LEU A 102 -8.55 -9.30 6.49
CA LEU A 102 -9.88 -9.69 6.04
C LEU A 102 -10.88 -9.31 7.13
N ALA A 103 -11.92 -8.56 6.77
CA ALA A 103 -13.06 -8.34 7.66
C ALA A 103 -13.67 -9.70 8.03
N GLY A 104 -14.01 -9.87 9.30
CA GLY A 104 -14.50 -11.13 9.86
C GLY A 104 -15.74 -11.63 9.12
N LYS A 105 -15.52 -12.64 8.26
CA LYS A 105 -16.53 -13.49 7.64
C LYS A 105 -17.76 -12.75 7.08
N GLU A 106 -17.54 -11.75 6.24
CA GLU A 106 -18.58 -11.38 5.28
C GLU A 106 -18.51 -12.39 4.13
N SER A 107 -19.51 -13.26 4.08
CA SER A 107 -19.77 -14.12 2.92
C SER A 107 -19.90 -13.22 1.71
N VAL A 108 -18.79 -13.04 0.98
CA VAL A 108 -18.79 -12.44 -0.35
C VAL A 108 -19.95 -13.11 -1.10
N PRO A 109 -20.90 -12.34 -1.65
CA PRO A 109 -22.03 -12.91 -2.37
C PRO A 109 -21.46 -13.91 -3.36
N VAL A 110 -21.93 -15.16 -3.29
CA VAL A 110 -21.54 -16.20 -4.24
C VAL A 110 -21.89 -15.65 -5.61
N ALA A 111 -20.88 -15.11 -6.31
CA ALA A 111 -21.04 -14.59 -7.65
C ALA A 111 -21.67 -15.72 -8.46
N THR A 112 -22.75 -15.42 -9.18
CA THR A 112 -23.47 -16.41 -9.99
C THR A 112 -22.44 -17.23 -10.77
N PRO A 113 -22.41 -18.57 -10.60
CA PRO A 113 -21.36 -19.39 -11.16
C PRO A 113 -21.22 -19.11 -12.66
N GLY A 114 -20.03 -18.69 -13.08
CA GLY A 114 -19.76 -18.43 -14.48
C GLY A 114 -19.96 -19.72 -15.27
N ALA A 115 -20.83 -19.70 -16.27
CA ALA A 115 -21.03 -20.84 -17.15
C ALA A 115 -19.83 -21.01 -18.09
N PHE A 116 -19.46 -22.27 -18.35
CA PHE A 116 -18.48 -22.58 -19.38
C PHE A 116 -19.03 -22.24 -20.78
N TYR A 117 -18.19 -21.66 -21.62
CA TYR A 117 -18.52 -21.38 -23.02
C TYR A 117 -17.34 -21.70 -23.92
N SER A 118 -17.62 -22.29 -25.09
CA SER A 118 -16.60 -22.58 -26.09
C SER A 118 -17.12 -22.38 -27.49
N GLU A 119 -16.30 -21.79 -28.36
CA GLU A 119 -16.62 -21.63 -29.78
C GLU A 119 -15.37 -21.80 -30.65
N LEU A 120 -15.57 -21.93 -31.97
CA LEU A 120 -14.51 -22.00 -32.96
C LEU A 120 -14.56 -20.74 -33.83
N ILE A 121 -13.58 -19.85 -33.65
CA ILE A 121 -13.47 -18.59 -34.38
C ILE A 121 -12.77 -18.85 -35.71
N GLY A 122 -13.44 -18.50 -36.80
CA GLY A 122 -12.88 -18.58 -38.16
C GLY A 122 -12.40 -19.97 -38.57
N GLY A 123 -12.92 -21.04 -37.94
CA GLY A 123 -12.54 -22.42 -38.24
C GLY A 123 -11.13 -22.83 -37.79
N ARG A 124 -10.33 -21.92 -37.22
CA ARG A 124 -8.89 -22.14 -36.95
C ARG A 124 -8.48 -21.88 -35.50
N THR A 125 -9.23 -21.04 -34.79
CA THR A 125 -8.89 -20.61 -33.43
C THR A 125 -9.99 -21.05 -32.47
N GLY A 126 -9.64 -21.88 -31.49
CA GLY A 126 -10.54 -22.24 -30.40
C GLY A 126 -10.66 -21.06 -29.44
N TYR A 127 -11.86 -20.81 -28.94
CA TYR A 127 -12.10 -19.87 -27.86
C TYR A 127 -12.77 -20.62 -26.71
N VAL A 128 -12.27 -20.43 -25.50
CA VAL A 128 -12.82 -21.02 -24.29
C VAL A 128 -12.90 -19.98 -23.20
N ARG A 129 -14.09 -19.85 -22.61
CA ARG A 129 -14.33 -19.13 -21.37
C ARG A 129 -14.63 -20.16 -20.28
N LEU A 130 -13.75 -20.22 -19.28
CA LEU A 130 -13.77 -21.30 -18.27
C LEU A 130 -14.98 -21.23 -17.33
N GLY A 131 -15.46 -20.01 -17.04
CA GLY A 131 -16.46 -19.82 -15.99
C GLY A 131 -15.89 -20.16 -14.61
N SER A 132 -16.76 -20.50 -13.66
CA SER A 132 -16.33 -20.90 -12.31
C SER A 132 -15.56 -22.22 -12.31
N PHE A 133 -14.55 -22.33 -11.45
CA PHE A 133 -13.80 -23.57 -11.26
C PHE A 133 -14.66 -24.60 -10.52
N ASN A 134 -15.16 -25.59 -11.24
CA ASN A 134 -15.93 -26.73 -10.73
C ASN A 134 -15.75 -27.94 -11.66
N ASN A 135 -16.15 -29.13 -11.20
CA ASN A 135 -15.99 -30.37 -11.96
C ASN A 135 -16.80 -30.40 -13.27
N ALA A 136 -17.97 -29.76 -13.32
CA ALA A 136 -18.80 -29.72 -14.52
C ALA A 136 -18.11 -28.92 -15.65
N ASN A 137 -17.56 -27.75 -15.31
CA ASN A 137 -16.82 -26.90 -16.24
C ASN A 137 -15.49 -27.54 -16.65
N LEU A 138 -14.84 -28.32 -15.77
CA LEU A 138 -13.62 -29.08 -16.12
C LEU A 138 -13.92 -30.15 -17.17
N GLN A 139 -15.02 -30.90 -17.01
CA GLN A 139 -15.45 -31.88 -18.02
C GLN A 139 -15.84 -31.21 -19.35
N ALA A 140 -16.48 -30.03 -19.30
CA ALA A 140 -16.81 -29.26 -20.48
C ALA A 140 -15.55 -28.76 -21.22
N LEU A 141 -14.52 -28.33 -20.48
CA LEU A 141 -13.21 -27.98 -21.02
C LEU A 141 -12.58 -29.16 -21.76
N ASP A 142 -12.59 -30.34 -21.15
CA ASP A 142 -12.01 -31.54 -21.76
C ASP A 142 -12.66 -31.91 -23.08
N LYS A 143 -13.99 -31.79 -23.12
CA LYS A 143 -14.78 -32.02 -24.33
C LYS A 143 -14.46 -30.99 -25.40
N ALA A 144 -14.35 -29.70 -25.05
CA ALA A 144 -14.00 -28.63 -25.97
C ALA A 144 -12.60 -28.82 -26.56
N LEU A 145 -11.60 -29.10 -25.70
CA LEU A 145 -10.22 -29.36 -26.13
C LEU A 145 -10.12 -30.57 -27.06
N SER A 146 -10.84 -31.66 -26.75
CA SER A 146 -10.91 -32.83 -27.62
C SER A 146 -11.56 -32.50 -28.98
N GLY A 147 -12.61 -31.68 -28.98
CA GLY A 147 -13.27 -31.21 -30.20
C GLY A 147 -12.40 -30.30 -31.05
N PHE A 148 -11.57 -29.45 -30.43
CA PHE A 148 -10.60 -28.61 -31.12
C PHE A 148 -9.44 -29.42 -31.69
N ALA A 149 -8.94 -30.41 -30.95
CA ALA A 149 -7.93 -31.34 -31.44
C ALA A 149 -8.41 -32.10 -32.68
N ALA A 150 -9.66 -32.60 -32.66
CA ALA A 150 -10.26 -33.27 -33.82
C ALA A 150 -10.38 -32.36 -35.06
N LYS A 151 -10.56 -31.05 -34.86
CA LYS A 151 -10.66 -30.04 -35.94
C LYS A 151 -9.30 -29.44 -36.34
N LYS A 152 -8.18 -29.94 -35.80
CA LYS A 152 -6.82 -29.42 -36.04
C LYS A 152 -6.70 -27.91 -35.81
N VAL A 153 -7.34 -27.44 -34.74
CA VAL A 153 -7.20 -26.06 -34.26
C VAL A 153 -5.76 -25.83 -33.80
N ASN A 154 -5.13 -24.75 -34.27
CA ASN A 154 -3.74 -24.44 -33.95
C ASN A 154 -3.61 -23.38 -32.83
N ASP A 155 -4.60 -22.51 -32.71
CA ASP A 155 -4.58 -21.39 -31.77
C ASP A 155 -5.73 -21.52 -30.76
N LEU A 156 -5.47 -21.18 -29.50
CA LEU A 156 -6.47 -21.21 -28.43
C LEU A 156 -6.47 -19.89 -27.65
N ILE A 157 -7.65 -19.30 -27.49
CA ILE A 157 -7.87 -18.15 -26.62
C ILE A 157 -8.52 -18.65 -25.33
N LEU A 158 -7.87 -18.36 -24.21
CA LEU A 158 -8.36 -18.65 -22.87
C LEU A 158 -8.90 -17.38 -22.21
N ASP A 159 -10.22 -17.30 -22.05
CA ASP A 159 -10.92 -16.21 -21.39
C ASP A 159 -11.21 -16.54 -19.91
N LEU A 160 -10.54 -15.82 -19.01
CA LEU A 160 -10.68 -15.94 -17.56
C LEU A 160 -11.64 -14.89 -16.95
N ARG A 161 -12.28 -14.04 -17.75
CA ARG A 161 -13.12 -12.93 -17.24
C ARG A 161 -14.36 -13.41 -16.48
N ALA A 162 -14.83 -14.61 -16.76
CA ALA A 162 -15.96 -15.24 -16.05
C ALA A 162 -15.51 -16.21 -14.95
N SER A 163 -14.19 -16.30 -14.68
CA SER A 163 -13.67 -17.15 -13.62
C SER A 163 -13.78 -16.43 -12.28
N SER A 164 -14.56 -17.02 -11.39
CA SER A 164 -14.67 -16.56 -10.01
C SER A 164 -13.34 -16.81 -9.27
N ALA A 165 -12.95 -15.87 -8.43
CA ALA A 165 -11.86 -16.09 -7.48
C ALA A 165 -12.17 -17.36 -6.66
N THR A 166 -11.27 -18.33 -6.69
CA THR A 166 -11.38 -19.57 -5.91
C THR A 166 -10.24 -19.64 -4.91
N SER A 167 -10.53 -20.11 -3.71
CA SER A 167 -9.51 -20.48 -2.72
C SER A 167 -9.00 -21.91 -2.90
N ASP A 168 -9.64 -22.70 -3.78
CA ASP A 168 -9.23 -24.06 -4.08
C ASP A 168 -8.17 -24.09 -5.19
N LEU A 169 -6.91 -24.01 -4.76
CA LEU A 169 -5.74 -24.08 -5.64
C LEU A 169 -5.62 -25.46 -6.31
N SER A 170 -6.04 -26.53 -5.65
CA SER A 170 -5.99 -27.89 -6.19
C SER A 170 -6.88 -28.01 -7.42
N LEU A 171 -8.10 -27.49 -7.34
CA LEU A 171 -9.02 -27.49 -8.47
C LEU A 171 -8.52 -26.58 -9.59
N ALA A 172 -7.98 -25.39 -9.28
CA ALA A 172 -7.37 -24.52 -10.28
C ALA A 172 -6.19 -25.21 -11.00
N ALA A 173 -5.40 -26.00 -10.28
CA ALA A 173 -4.31 -26.77 -10.86
C ALA A 173 -4.83 -27.83 -11.85
N GLU A 174 -5.96 -28.48 -11.59
CA GLU A 174 -6.56 -29.44 -12.54
C GLU A 174 -6.95 -28.80 -13.88
N PHE A 175 -7.41 -27.54 -13.86
CA PHE A 175 -7.64 -26.77 -15.09
C PHE A 175 -6.31 -26.43 -15.78
N ALA A 176 -5.30 -25.96 -15.03
CA ALA A 176 -3.99 -25.61 -15.57
C ALA A 176 -3.25 -26.81 -16.20
N LYS A 177 -3.39 -28.02 -15.62
CA LYS A 177 -2.80 -29.27 -16.14
C LYS A 177 -3.16 -29.55 -17.60
N ARG A 178 -4.28 -29.02 -18.10
CA ARG A 178 -4.70 -29.22 -19.50
C ARG A 178 -3.88 -28.43 -20.51
N PHE A 179 -3.15 -27.43 -20.05
CA PHE A 179 -2.30 -26.57 -20.86
C PHE A 179 -0.80 -26.78 -20.61
N CYS A 180 -0.46 -27.54 -19.55
CA CYS A 180 0.92 -27.85 -19.21
C CYS A 180 1.39 -29.17 -19.86
N PRO A 181 2.64 -29.24 -20.34
CA PRO A 181 3.24 -30.50 -20.76
C PRO A 181 3.28 -31.50 -19.60
N LYS A 182 3.05 -32.78 -19.90
CA LYS A 182 3.11 -33.85 -18.89
C LYS A 182 4.47 -33.85 -18.19
N GLY A 183 4.46 -33.94 -16.86
CA GLY A 183 5.66 -34.06 -16.03
C GLY A 183 6.38 -32.75 -15.70
N LYS A 184 5.82 -31.58 -16.08
CA LYS A 184 6.33 -30.28 -15.62
C LYS A 184 5.54 -29.78 -14.40
N PRO A 185 6.21 -29.08 -13.45
CA PRO A 185 5.50 -28.43 -12.35
C PRO A 185 4.52 -27.37 -12.88
N ILE A 186 3.41 -27.22 -12.18
CA ILE A 186 2.46 -26.10 -12.30
C ILE A 186 2.91 -24.99 -11.36
#